data_AF-A0A2E5B7M3-F1
#
_entry.id   AF-A0A2E5B7M3-F1
#
_cell.length_a   1.000
_cell.length_b   1.000
_cell.length_c   1.000
_cell.angle_alpha   90.00
_cell.angle_beta   90.00
_cell.angle_gamma   90.00
#
_symmetry.space_group_name_H-M   'P 1'
#
loop_
_entity.id
_entity.type
_entity.pdbx_description
1 polymer ?
#
loop_
_entity_poly.entity_id
_entity_poly.type
_entity_poly.pdbx_seq_one_letter_code
_entity_poly.pdbx_strand_id
1 'polypeptide(L)'
;MTSKQTSPGSKTSTVKSTQETTASTSTPVTTSKVLSKELRHRISSFDLALQHQISLKALDQAIVDLESDDPVKRQTAVSAIEVYLADKENFENKATDLLNFSFALIAMANAKKAEADRLKKLAIPELTKAHRLQELVIRLFRTIINDDNKLTNYRLPMHTIKSMITSSVHVDEYLCDPDSLPDEFKRTKTTVNKQSLKDAFKAAQKNKTEPPSYEGVEFIQERQWRVE
;
A
#
# COMPACT_ATOMS: atom_id res chain seq x y z
N MET A 1 55.33 34.17 -65.77
CA MET A 1 56.78 34.18 -65.48
C MET A 1 57.03 33.33 -64.24
N THR A 2 57.97 32.37 -64.34
CA THR A 2 58.80 31.72 -63.29
C THR A 2 58.09 31.14 -62.05
N SER A 3 58.00 29.81 -61.87
CA SER A 3 59.04 28.88 -61.34
C SER A 3 58.72 28.51 -59.88
N LYS A 4 58.28 27.29 -59.52
CA LYS A 4 58.97 25.98 -59.37
C LYS A 4 59.43 25.68 -57.92
N GLN A 5 59.00 24.51 -57.42
CA GLN A 5 59.64 23.61 -56.42
C GLN A 5 59.80 24.13 -54.96
N THR A 6 59.59 23.33 -53.91
CA THR A 6 60.24 22.03 -53.61
C THR A 6 59.41 21.10 -52.68
N SER A 7 59.52 19.79 -52.95
CA SER A 7 59.33 18.63 -52.04
C SER A 7 60.61 18.46 -51.16
N PRO A 8 60.92 17.40 -50.35
CA PRO A 8 60.23 16.14 -50.03
C PRO A 8 60.41 15.58 -48.58
N GLY A 9 59.87 14.39 -48.31
CA GLY A 9 60.49 13.35 -47.46
C GLY A 9 59.75 13.00 -46.16
N SER A 10 58.90 11.97 -46.11
CA SER A 10 59.20 10.53 -45.93
C SER A 10 59.93 10.14 -44.63
N LYS A 11 59.25 9.36 -43.76
CA LYS A 11 59.55 7.93 -43.50
C LYS A 11 58.71 7.32 -42.35
N THR A 12 57.92 6.29 -42.70
CA THR A 12 57.74 4.96 -42.04
C THR A 12 57.55 4.88 -40.51
N SER A 13 56.64 4.10 -39.91
CA SER A 13 56.36 2.67 -40.12
C SER A 13 55.07 2.20 -39.43
N THR A 14 54.43 1.25 -40.09
CA THR A 14 53.35 0.32 -39.70
C THR A 14 53.61 -0.45 -38.39
N VAL A 15 52.59 -0.63 -37.53
CA VAL A 15 52.16 -1.94 -36.98
C VAL A 15 50.66 -1.90 -36.62
N LYS A 16 49.91 -2.86 -37.17
CA LYS A 16 48.52 -3.21 -36.86
C LYS A 16 48.38 -3.75 -35.43
N SER A 17 47.30 -3.39 -34.73
CA SER A 17 46.60 -4.34 -33.87
C SER A 17 45.10 -4.09 -33.95
N THR A 18 44.41 -5.06 -34.53
CA THR A 18 42.96 -5.20 -34.57
C THR A 18 42.48 -5.60 -33.18
N GLN A 19 41.51 -4.88 -32.63
CA GLN A 19 40.51 -5.47 -31.75
C GLN A 19 39.19 -4.74 -31.95
N GLU A 20 38.30 -5.40 -32.69
CA GLU A 20 36.86 -5.16 -32.64
C GLU A 20 36.36 -5.55 -31.25
N THR A 21 35.69 -4.63 -30.56
CA THR A 21 34.71 -4.99 -29.53
C THR A 21 33.56 -4.01 -29.63
N THR A 22 32.61 -4.44 -30.45
CA THR A 22 31.18 -4.11 -30.45
C THR A 22 30.73 -3.03 -29.46
N ALA A 23 30.41 -1.85 -30.02
CA ALA A 23 29.55 -0.87 -29.38
C ALA A 23 28.21 -1.54 -29.01
N SER A 24 28.02 -1.79 -27.72
CA SER A 24 26.74 -2.23 -27.19
C SER A 24 25.79 -1.04 -27.19
N THR A 25 24.88 -1.04 -28.15
CA THR A 25 23.70 -0.18 -28.23
C THR A 25 22.97 -0.19 -26.88
N SER A 26 23.11 0.87 -26.10
CA SER A 26 22.29 1.10 -24.93
C SER A 26 20.84 1.21 -25.38
N THR A 27 20.03 0.19 -25.10
CA THR A 27 18.59 0.24 -25.30
C THR A 27 18.04 1.40 -24.47
N PRO A 28 17.30 2.35 -25.09
CA PRO A 28 16.65 3.40 -24.34
C PRO A 28 15.60 2.77 -23.44
N VAL A 29 15.76 3.02 -22.14
CA VAL A 29 14.88 2.57 -21.07
C VAL A 29 13.42 2.90 -21.41
N THR A 30 12.60 1.86 -21.52
CA THR A 30 11.14 1.88 -21.78
C THR A 30 10.35 2.44 -20.59
N THR A 31 10.77 3.54 -19.97
CA THR A 31 10.03 4.18 -18.87
C THR A 31 9.00 5.19 -19.38
N SER A 32 9.23 5.84 -20.52
CA SER A 32 8.32 6.86 -21.09
C SER A 32 7.00 6.26 -21.61
N LYS A 33 7.04 5.06 -22.21
CA LYS A 33 5.83 4.36 -22.69
C LYS A 33 4.97 3.82 -21.54
N VAL A 34 5.57 3.40 -20.44
CA VAL A 34 4.84 2.89 -19.26
C VAL A 34 4.20 4.04 -18.50
N LEU A 35 4.95 5.12 -18.24
CA LEU A 35 4.43 6.34 -17.63
C LEU A 35 3.26 6.93 -18.43
N SER A 36 3.36 6.96 -19.77
CA SER A 36 2.28 7.48 -20.60
C SER A 36 1.06 6.56 -20.70
N LYS A 37 1.20 5.24 -20.57
CA LYS A 37 0.05 4.32 -20.47
C LYS A 37 -0.65 4.45 -19.12
N GLU A 38 0.11 4.51 -18.04
CA GLU A 38 -0.44 4.66 -16.69
C GLU A 38 -1.12 6.02 -16.51
N LEU A 39 -0.49 7.10 -16.99
CA LEU A 39 -1.08 8.44 -17.00
C LEU A 39 -2.36 8.49 -17.84
N ARG A 40 -2.37 7.86 -19.03
CA ARG A 40 -3.58 7.76 -19.87
C ARG A 40 -4.70 6.97 -19.20
N HIS A 41 -4.38 5.92 -18.45
CA HIS A 41 -5.38 5.13 -17.73
C HIS A 41 -5.93 5.87 -16.49
N ARG A 42 -5.09 6.68 -15.82
CA ARG A 42 -5.52 7.57 -14.72
C ARG A 42 -6.40 8.71 -15.23
N ILE A 43 -6.03 9.35 -16.35
CA ILE A 43 -6.87 10.39 -16.99
C ILE A 43 -8.19 9.75 -17.44
N SER A 44 -8.14 8.58 -18.06
CA SER A 44 -9.34 7.86 -18.51
C SER A 44 -10.30 7.47 -17.39
N SER A 45 -9.80 7.07 -16.22
CA SER A 45 -10.66 6.73 -15.07
C SER A 45 -11.20 7.97 -14.35
N PHE A 46 -10.43 9.06 -14.32
CA PHE A 46 -10.89 10.35 -13.80
C PHE A 46 -11.97 10.97 -14.68
N ASP A 47 -11.78 10.98 -16.01
CA ASP A 47 -12.76 11.51 -16.97
C ASP A 47 -14.05 10.68 -16.98
N LEU A 48 -13.95 9.35 -16.83
CA LEU A 48 -15.10 8.47 -16.75
C LEU A 48 -15.90 8.69 -15.47
N ALA A 49 -15.21 8.89 -14.33
CA ALA A 49 -15.86 9.24 -13.07
C ALA A 49 -16.55 10.61 -13.14
N LEU A 50 -15.93 11.60 -13.80
CA LEU A 50 -16.52 12.92 -14.01
C LEU A 50 -17.77 12.82 -14.89
N GLN A 51 -17.75 11.99 -15.94
CA GLN A 51 -18.92 11.71 -16.78
C GLN A 51 -20.06 11.06 -15.97
N HIS A 52 -19.77 10.07 -15.13
CA HIS A 52 -20.78 9.44 -14.28
C HIS A 52 -21.30 10.39 -13.20
N GLN A 53 -20.46 11.25 -12.65
CA GLN A 53 -20.88 12.29 -11.71
C GLN A 53 -21.85 13.29 -12.36
N ILE A 54 -21.66 13.61 -13.64
CA ILE A 54 -22.61 14.46 -14.39
C ILE A 54 -23.97 13.77 -14.55
N SER A 55 -24.01 12.44 -14.73
CA SER A 55 -25.26 11.65 -14.78
C SER A 55 -25.97 11.61 -13.42
N LEU A 56 -25.20 11.55 -12.32
CA LEU A 56 -25.71 11.39 -10.96
C LEU A 56 -25.83 12.70 -10.17
N LYS A 57 -25.83 13.87 -10.82
CA LYS A 57 -25.92 15.19 -10.15
C LYS A 57 -27.07 15.32 -9.15
N ALA A 58 -28.19 14.64 -9.40
CA ALA A 58 -29.34 14.64 -8.49
C ALA A 58 -29.05 13.93 -7.14
N LEU A 59 -28.01 13.10 -7.09
CA LEU A 59 -27.58 12.32 -5.92
C LEU A 59 -26.24 12.78 -5.33
N ASP A 60 -25.56 13.79 -5.89
CA ASP A 60 -24.24 14.22 -5.42
C ASP A 60 -24.18 14.45 -3.89
N GLN A 61 -25.19 15.14 -3.34
CA GLN A 61 -25.26 15.39 -1.90
C GLN A 61 -25.55 14.11 -1.10
N ALA A 62 -26.44 13.25 -1.60
CA ALA A 62 -26.76 11.97 -0.96
C ALA A 62 -25.52 11.06 -0.91
N ILE A 63 -24.74 11.00 -1.99
CA ILE A 63 -23.51 10.22 -2.07
C ILE A 63 -22.48 10.69 -1.04
N VAL A 64 -22.33 12.01 -0.84
CA VAL A 64 -21.45 12.57 0.20
C VAL A 64 -21.96 12.22 1.60
N ASP A 65 -23.27 12.34 1.83
CA ASP A 65 -23.87 12.11 3.14
C ASP A 65 -23.92 10.62 3.56
N LEU A 66 -23.64 9.67 2.64
CA LEU A 66 -23.45 8.25 2.98
C LEU A 66 -22.29 8.02 3.96
N GLU A 67 -21.25 8.85 3.91
CA GLU A 67 -20.10 8.78 4.83
C GLU A 67 -20.27 9.67 6.06
N SER A 68 -21.43 10.33 6.24
CA SER A 68 -21.66 11.24 7.37
C SER A 68 -21.62 10.51 8.72
N ASP A 69 -21.04 11.12 9.75
CA ASP A 69 -21.11 10.60 11.13
C ASP A 69 -22.52 10.69 11.72
N ASP A 70 -23.36 11.60 11.21
CA ASP A 70 -24.74 11.79 11.64
C ASP A 70 -25.65 10.66 11.08
N PRO A 71 -26.25 9.82 11.94
CA PRO A 71 -27.11 8.73 11.49
C PRO A 71 -28.34 9.21 10.71
N VAL A 72 -28.84 10.41 10.99
CA VAL A 72 -30.02 10.96 10.30
C VAL A 72 -29.66 11.34 8.86
N LYS A 73 -28.49 11.93 8.64
CA LYS A 73 -28.00 12.27 7.29
C LYS A 73 -27.74 11.03 6.46
N ARG A 74 -27.09 10.01 7.04
CA ARG A 74 -26.91 8.71 6.36
C ARG A 74 -28.25 8.08 5.98
N GLN A 75 -29.22 8.06 6.89
CA GLN A 75 -30.53 7.50 6.59
C GLN A 75 -31.24 8.27 5.47
N THR A 76 -31.15 9.60 5.49
CA THR A 76 -31.72 10.46 4.44
C THR A 76 -31.06 10.21 3.08
N ALA A 77 -29.74 10.03 3.06
CA ALA A 77 -29.00 9.67 1.86
C ALA A 77 -29.42 8.31 1.28
N VAL A 78 -29.57 7.30 2.13
CA VAL A 78 -30.07 5.97 1.74
C VAL A 78 -31.47 6.10 1.12
N SER A 79 -32.38 6.80 1.79
CA SER A 79 -33.74 7.00 1.26
C SER A 79 -33.76 7.76 -0.06
N ALA A 80 -32.87 8.74 -0.27
CA ALA A 80 -32.76 9.43 -1.57
C ALA A 80 -32.35 8.49 -2.70
N ILE A 81 -31.43 7.56 -2.44
CA ILE A 81 -30.99 6.54 -3.41
C ILE A 81 -32.12 5.53 -3.68
N GLU A 82 -32.84 5.12 -2.64
CA GLU A 82 -34.02 4.24 -2.78
C GLU A 82 -35.10 4.89 -3.65
N VAL A 83 -35.40 6.17 -3.44
CA VAL A 83 -36.35 6.93 -4.25
C VAL A 83 -35.88 7.06 -5.70
N TYR A 84 -34.58 7.28 -5.92
CA TYR A 84 -34.02 7.33 -7.27
C TYR A 84 -34.22 6.00 -8.02
N LEU A 85 -34.01 4.87 -7.32
CA LEU A 85 -34.19 3.52 -7.84
C LEU A 85 -35.64 3.03 -7.85
N ALA A 86 -36.59 3.74 -7.25
CA ALA A 86 -37.98 3.28 -7.14
C ALA A 86 -38.72 3.21 -8.49
N ASP A 87 -38.23 3.92 -9.50
CA ASP A 87 -38.76 3.93 -10.86
C ASP A 87 -38.44 2.61 -11.59
N LYS A 88 -39.44 1.73 -11.66
CA LYS A 88 -39.31 0.37 -12.23
C LYS A 88 -38.97 0.35 -13.71
N GLU A 89 -39.40 1.33 -14.48
CA GLU A 89 -39.16 1.36 -15.93
C GLU A 89 -37.69 1.67 -16.26
N ASN A 90 -37.04 2.47 -15.42
CA ASN A 90 -35.64 2.86 -15.58
C ASN A 90 -34.70 2.23 -14.55
N PHE A 91 -35.17 1.29 -13.73
CA PHE A 91 -34.42 0.70 -12.63
C PHE A 91 -33.06 0.16 -13.09
N GLU A 92 -33.03 -0.62 -14.17
CA GLU A 92 -31.81 -1.26 -14.66
C GLU A 92 -30.76 -0.22 -15.10
N ASN A 93 -31.18 0.82 -15.82
CA ASN A 93 -30.29 1.89 -16.27
C ASN A 93 -29.74 2.69 -15.08
N LYS A 94 -30.62 3.08 -14.15
CA LYS A 94 -30.25 3.84 -12.94
C LYS A 94 -29.35 3.04 -12.01
N ALA A 95 -29.61 1.74 -11.85
CA ALA A 95 -28.76 0.84 -11.08
C ALA A 95 -27.40 0.67 -11.75
N THR A 96 -27.37 0.52 -13.08
CA THR A 96 -26.12 0.41 -13.86
C THR A 96 -25.28 1.67 -13.71
N ASP A 97 -25.87 2.86 -13.77
CA ASP A 97 -25.16 4.13 -13.58
C ASP A 97 -24.55 4.25 -12.18
N LEU A 98 -25.29 3.86 -11.14
CA LEU A 98 -24.78 3.83 -9.76
C LEU A 98 -23.64 2.83 -9.59
N LEU A 99 -23.74 1.64 -10.19
CA LEU A 99 -22.69 0.63 -10.15
C LEU A 99 -21.44 1.08 -10.90
N ASN A 100 -21.58 1.65 -12.09
CA ASN A 100 -20.48 2.22 -12.85
C ASN A 100 -19.77 3.33 -12.07
N PHE A 101 -20.53 4.19 -11.40
CA PHE A 101 -19.96 5.22 -10.53
C PHE A 101 -19.23 4.60 -9.33
N SER A 102 -19.77 3.54 -8.73
CA SER A 102 -19.08 2.81 -7.65
C SER A 102 -17.73 2.24 -8.10
N PHE A 103 -17.66 1.67 -9.31
CA PHE A 103 -16.42 1.16 -9.89
C PHE A 103 -15.42 2.29 -10.17
N ALA A 104 -15.90 3.44 -10.65
CA ALA A 104 -15.09 4.64 -10.81
C ALA A 104 -14.48 5.11 -9.48
N LEU A 105 -15.26 5.14 -8.39
CA LEU A 105 -14.77 5.50 -7.05
C LEU A 105 -13.70 4.51 -6.55
N ILE A 106 -13.92 3.21 -6.75
CA ILE A 106 -12.93 2.17 -6.41
C ILE A 106 -11.63 2.35 -7.21
N ALA A 107 -11.74 2.61 -8.52
CA ALA A 107 -10.58 2.87 -9.37
C ALA A 107 -9.79 4.10 -8.91
N MET A 108 -10.48 5.20 -8.56
CA MET A 108 -9.86 6.40 -7.99
C MET A 108 -9.16 6.12 -6.66
N ALA A 109 -9.80 5.37 -5.76
CA ALA A 109 -9.20 4.99 -4.48
C ALA A 109 -7.92 4.16 -4.68
N ASN A 110 -7.95 3.19 -5.60
CA ASN A 110 -6.78 2.39 -5.96
C ASN A 110 -5.66 3.23 -6.57
N ALA A 111 -5.98 4.19 -7.44
CA ALA A 111 -4.99 5.12 -8.00
C ALA A 111 -4.33 5.99 -6.92
N LYS A 112 -5.12 6.54 -5.99
CA LYS A 112 -4.62 7.30 -4.84
C LYS A 112 -3.72 6.45 -3.94
N LYS A 113 -4.11 5.20 -3.67
CA LYS A 113 -3.31 4.23 -2.90
C LYS A 113 -1.97 3.93 -3.59
N ALA A 114 -2.00 3.67 -4.89
CA ALA A 114 -0.79 3.44 -5.67
C ALA A 114 0.17 4.65 -5.63
N GLU A 115 -0.37 5.87 -5.70
CA GLU A 115 0.44 7.08 -5.55
C GLU A 115 1.02 7.22 -4.14
N ALA A 116 0.22 6.98 -3.09
CA ALA A 116 0.71 6.99 -1.72
C ALA A 116 1.84 5.97 -1.51
N ASP A 117 1.72 4.77 -2.07
CA ASP A 117 2.75 3.74 -2.01
C ASP A 117 4.00 4.12 -2.82
N ARG A 118 3.84 4.80 -3.95
CA ARG A 118 4.96 5.36 -4.73
C ARG A 118 5.71 6.41 -3.92
N LEU A 119 5.00 7.34 -3.28
CA LEU A 119 5.60 8.38 -2.43
C LEU A 119 6.32 7.77 -1.23
N LYS A 120 5.74 6.76 -0.58
CA LYS A 120 6.40 6.01 0.48
C LYS A 120 7.71 5.39 -0.01
N LYS A 121 7.67 4.69 -1.16
CA LYS A 121 8.88 4.09 -1.76
C LYS A 121 9.93 5.12 -2.11
N LEU A 122 9.53 6.30 -2.57
CA LEU A 122 10.43 7.41 -2.88
C LEU A 122 11.13 7.95 -1.63
N ALA A 123 10.50 7.90 -0.45
CA ALA A 123 11.10 8.38 0.80
C ALA A 123 12.05 7.37 1.48
N ILE A 124 11.93 6.06 1.16
CA ILE A 124 12.74 5.01 1.79
C ILE A 124 14.25 5.23 1.64
N PRO A 125 14.81 5.57 0.45
CA PRO A 125 16.24 5.76 0.28
C PRO A 125 16.79 6.90 1.14
N GLU A 126 16.08 8.04 1.21
CA GLU A 126 16.46 9.22 2.00
C GLU A 126 16.45 8.88 3.49
N LEU A 127 15.40 8.20 3.96
CA LEU A 127 15.29 7.74 5.34
C LEU A 127 16.39 6.73 5.68
N THR A 128 16.71 5.81 4.76
CA THR A 128 17.80 4.84 4.92
C THR A 128 19.16 5.53 4.99
N LYS A 129 19.42 6.52 4.13
CA LYS A 129 20.65 7.32 4.16
C LYS A 129 20.77 8.10 5.47
N ALA A 130 19.69 8.71 5.93
CA ALA A 130 19.65 9.43 7.20
C ALA A 130 19.97 8.50 8.38
N HIS A 131 19.35 7.32 8.46
CA HIS A 131 19.64 6.34 9.51
C HIS A 131 21.09 5.84 9.47
N ARG A 132 21.61 5.51 8.28
CA ARG A 132 23.02 5.11 8.13
C ARG A 132 23.98 6.20 8.61
N LEU A 133 23.68 7.46 8.29
CA LEU A 133 24.48 8.59 8.76
C LEU A 133 24.40 8.74 10.29
N GLN A 134 23.20 8.63 10.87
CA GLN A 134 23.00 8.65 12.32
C GLN A 134 23.79 7.54 13.01
N GLU A 135 23.72 6.30 12.52
CA GLU A 135 24.47 5.17 13.05
C GLU A 135 25.98 5.38 12.95
N LEU A 136 26.47 5.91 11.83
CA LEU A 136 27.88 6.22 11.64
C LEU A 136 28.35 7.28 12.63
N VAL A 137 27.58 8.36 12.82
CA VAL A 137 27.87 9.39 13.81
C VAL A 137 27.91 8.77 15.21
N ILE A 138 26.89 8.02 15.61
CA ILE A 138 26.85 7.35 16.93
C ILE A 138 28.05 6.42 17.12
N ARG A 139 28.45 5.66 16.08
CA ARG A 139 29.63 4.79 16.11
C ARG A 139 30.91 5.58 16.35
N LEU A 140 31.13 6.66 15.59
CA LEU A 140 32.30 7.52 15.78
C LEU A 140 32.30 8.18 17.16
N PHE A 141 31.13 8.57 17.67
CA PHE A 141 30.97 9.08 19.03
C PHE A 141 31.46 8.06 20.07
N ARG A 142 31.10 6.78 19.94
CA ARG A 142 31.60 5.71 20.83
C ARG A 142 33.13 5.56 20.73
N THR A 143 33.69 5.62 19.52
CA THR A 143 35.14 5.47 19.32
C THR A 143 35.95 6.66 19.85
N ILE A 144 35.43 7.89 19.73
CA ILE A 144 36.17 9.11 20.10
C ILE A 144 36.00 9.45 21.58
N ILE A 145 34.80 9.29 22.14
CA ILE A 145 34.52 9.68 23.53
C ILE A 145 35.06 8.66 24.54
N ASN A 146 35.44 7.45 24.07
CA ASN A 146 35.85 6.28 24.84
C ASN A 146 34.78 5.87 25.88
N ASP A 147 34.43 4.58 25.92
CA ASP A 147 33.45 4.04 26.89
C ASP A 147 33.88 4.21 28.38
N ASP A 148 35.10 4.66 28.64
CA ASP A 148 35.61 5.03 29.98
C ASP A 148 34.83 6.20 30.61
N ASN A 149 34.31 7.08 29.76
CA ASN A 149 33.41 8.14 30.17
C ASN A 149 31.99 7.58 30.22
N LYS A 150 31.49 7.24 31.42
CA LYS A 150 30.09 6.81 31.72
C LYS A 150 28.98 7.82 31.34
N LEU A 151 29.23 8.69 30.35
CA LEU A 151 28.30 9.67 29.81
C LEU A 151 27.17 8.95 29.07
N THR A 152 26.01 8.88 29.73
CA THR A 152 24.77 8.34 29.16
C THR A 152 23.99 9.36 28.34
N ASN A 153 24.42 10.62 28.31
CA ASN A 153 23.74 11.72 27.64
C ASN A 153 24.76 12.74 27.10
N TYR A 154 24.69 13.03 25.81
CA TYR A 154 25.55 13.98 25.12
C TYR A 154 24.71 15.03 24.38
N ARG A 155 24.94 16.32 24.67
CA ARG A 155 24.23 17.42 24.02
C ARG A 155 25.09 18.04 22.91
N LEU A 156 24.56 18.02 21.69
CA LEU A 156 25.02 18.79 20.55
C LEU A 156 24.25 20.12 20.48
N PRO A 157 24.71 21.12 19.70
CA PRO A 157 24.02 22.41 19.58
C PRO A 157 22.54 22.31 19.18
N MET A 158 22.18 21.31 18.38
CA MET A 158 20.81 21.11 17.88
C MET A 158 20.22 19.72 18.18
N HIS A 159 21.01 18.82 18.78
CA HIS A 159 20.62 17.42 18.96
C HIS A 159 21.04 16.90 20.33
N THR A 160 20.43 15.82 20.80
CA THR A 160 20.85 15.13 22.02
C THR A 160 20.97 13.65 21.72
N ILE A 161 22.14 13.09 22.02
CA ILE A 161 22.43 11.66 21.90
C ILE A 161 22.29 11.07 23.30
N LYS A 162 21.36 10.11 23.46
CA LYS A 162 21.18 9.40 24.73
C LYS A 162 21.53 7.93 24.53
N SER A 163 22.29 7.39 25.46
CA SER A 163 22.46 5.95 25.57
C SER A 163 21.26 5.37 26.31
N MET A 164 20.69 4.28 25.79
CA MET A 164 19.61 3.53 26.43
C MET A 164 20.04 2.07 26.56
N ILE A 165 19.80 1.50 27.74
CA ILE A 165 19.92 0.06 27.95
C ILE A 165 18.58 -0.57 27.57
N THR A 166 18.60 -1.47 26.59
CA THR A 166 17.45 -2.30 26.23
C THR A 166 17.68 -3.70 26.76
N SER A 167 16.78 -4.19 27.60
CA SER A 167 16.76 -5.58 28.08
C SER A 167 15.75 -6.39 27.26
N SER A 168 16.19 -7.51 26.70
CA SER A 168 15.31 -8.49 26.05
C SER A 168 15.59 -9.88 26.59
N VAL A 169 14.54 -10.65 26.83
CA VAL A 169 14.64 -12.07 27.15
C VAL A 169 14.49 -12.86 25.86
N HIS A 170 15.50 -13.65 25.52
CA HIS A 170 15.42 -14.60 24.41
C HIS A 170 14.91 -15.93 24.95
N VAL A 171 13.88 -16.48 24.29
CA VAL A 171 13.32 -17.79 24.61
C VAL A 171 13.67 -18.72 23.47
N ASP A 172 14.39 -19.80 23.77
CA ASP A 172 14.64 -20.88 22.80
C ASP A 172 13.42 -21.80 22.77
N GLU A 173 12.63 -21.70 21.71
CA GLU A 173 11.38 -22.47 21.55
C GLU A 173 11.60 -23.98 21.44
N TYR A 174 12.81 -24.46 21.17
CA TYR A 174 13.11 -25.90 21.09
C TYR A 174 13.47 -26.52 22.45
N LEU A 175 13.93 -25.71 23.40
CA LEU A 175 14.35 -26.15 24.73
C LEU A 175 13.37 -25.71 25.83
N CYS A 176 12.66 -24.61 25.60
CA CYS A 176 11.68 -24.08 26.53
C CYS A 176 10.30 -24.61 26.17
N ASP A 177 9.86 -25.66 26.88
CA ASP A 177 8.46 -26.11 26.81
C ASP A 177 7.55 -25.04 27.44
N PRO A 178 6.64 -24.39 26.67
CA PRO A 178 5.74 -23.37 27.20
C PRO A 178 4.87 -23.87 28.35
N ASP A 179 4.52 -25.16 28.37
CA ASP A 179 3.67 -25.73 29.41
C ASP A 179 4.39 -25.88 30.76
N SER A 180 5.73 -25.93 30.74
CA SER A 180 6.57 -25.97 31.95
C SER A 180 6.70 -24.62 32.66
N LEU A 181 6.32 -23.51 32.01
CA LEU A 181 6.39 -22.17 32.59
C LEU A 181 5.26 -21.92 33.61
N PRO A 182 5.51 -21.17 34.69
CA PRO A 182 4.46 -20.64 35.55
C PRO A 182 3.41 -19.83 34.79
N ASP A 183 2.16 -19.84 35.28
CA ASP A 183 1.02 -19.18 34.61
C ASP A 183 1.19 -17.66 34.46
N GLU A 184 1.96 -17.01 35.33
CA GLU A 184 2.29 -15.59 35.24
C GLU A 184 3.10 -15.21 33.98
N PHE A 185 3.78 -16.18 33.36
CA PHE A 185 4.52 -16.01 32.11
C PHE A 185 3.75 -16.53 30.89
N LYS A 186 2.54 -17.06 31.10
CA LYS A 186 1.67 -17.58 30.05
C LYS A 186 0.60 -16.54 29.70
N ARG A 187 0.29 -16.43 28.41
CA ARG A 187 -0.82 -15.58 27.92
C ARG A 187 -1.89 -16.45 27.28
N THR A 188 -2.99 -16.67 28.00
CA THR A 188 -4.16 -17.39 27.48
C THR A 188 -5.10 -16.45 26.75
N LYS A 189 -5.52 -16.82 25.53
CA LYS A 189 -6.53 -16.08 24.76
C LYS A 189 -7.69 -17.00 24.42
N THR A 190 -8.77 -16.91 25.18
CA THR A 190 -10.03 -17.60 24.87
C THR A 190 -10.79 -16.82 23.81
N THR A 191 -11.26 -17.50 22.76
CA THR A 191 -12.06 -16.89 21.70
C THR A 191 -13.25 -17.78 21.35
N VAL A 192 -14.36 -17.16 20.97
CA VAL A 192 -15.56 -17.88 20.52
C VAL A 192 -15.29 -18.53 19.17
N ASN A 193 -15.49 -19.84 19.08
CA ASN A 193 -15.39 -20.56 17.82
C ASN A 193 -16.68 -20.40 16.99
N LYS A 194 -16.70 -19.33 16.18
CA LYS A 194 -17.84 -19.02 15.29
C LYS A 194 -18.11 -20.11 14.26
N GLN A 195 -17.08 -20.84 13.82
CA GLN A 195 -17.24 -21.86 12.79
C GLN A 195 -17.98 -23.08 13.34
N SER A 196 -17.59 -23.57 14.51
CA SER A 196 -18.31 -24.67 15.18
C SER A 196 -19.76 -24.31 15.51
N LEU A 197 -20.01 -23.07 15.95
CA LEU A 197 -21.38 -22.58 16.15
C LEU A 197 -22.17 -22.61 14.83
N LYS A 198 -21.61 -22.06 13.74
CA LYS A 198 -22.24 -22.07 12.42
C LYS A 198 -22.56 -23.48 11.92
N ASP A 199 -21.64 -24.42 12.13
CA ASP A 199 -21.83 -25.81 11.72
C ASP A 199 -22.92 -26.50 12.55
N ALA A 200 -23.00 -26.21 13.85
CA ALA A 200 -24.08 -26.69 14.72
C ALA A 200 -25.46 -26.15 14.28
N PHE A 201 -25.56 -24.86 13.96
CA PHE A 201 -26.80 -24.27 13.42
C PHE A 201 -27.20 -24.88 12.07
N LYS A 202 -26.25 -25.06 11.15
CA LYS A 202 -26.51 -25.71 9.85
C LYS A 202 -26.93 -27.17 9.99
N ALA A 203 -26.31 -27.90 10.91
CA ALA A 203 -26.65 -29.29 11.19
C ALA A 203 -28.08 -29.40 11.72
N ALA A 204 -28.49 -28.52 12.63
CA ALA A 204 -29.86 -28.47 13.13
C ALA A 204 -30.88 -28.16 12.02
N GLN A 205 -30.57 -27.20 11.14
CA GLN A 205 -31.41 -26.91 9.97
C GLN A 205 -31.52 -28.11 9.02
N LYS A 206 -30.41 -28.79 8.72
CA LYS A 206 -30.39 -29.95 7.81
C LYS A 206 -31.17 -31.14 8.39
N ASN A 207 -31.05 -31.36 9.69
CA ASN A 207 -31.68 -32.48 10.39
C ASN A 207 -33.11 -32.17 10.88
N LYS A 208 -33.61 -30.94 10.62
CA LYS A 208 -34.91 -30.45 11.11
C LYS A 208 -35.10 -30.59 12.62
N THR A 209 -34.03 -30.39 13.38
CA THR A 209 -34.05 -30.36 14.85
C THR A 209 -34.04 -28.93 15.36
N GLU A 210 -34.38 -28.73 16.63
CA GLU A 210 -34.21 -27.42 17.27
C GLU A 210 -32.75 -26.96 17.21
N PRO A 211 -32.48 -25.70 16.80
CA PRO A 211 -31.13 -25.17 16.78
C PRO A 211 -30.60 -24.97 18.21
N PRO A 212 -29.29 -25.10 18.42
CA PRO A 212 -28.70 -24.80 19.72
C PRO A 212 -28.92 -23.32 20.05
N SER A 213 -29.51 -23.05 21.21
CA SER A 213 -29.73 -21.69 21.71
C SER A 213 -28.66 -21.36 22.75
N TYR A 214 -27.91 -20.29 22.49
CA TYR A 214 -26.93 -19.74 23.43
C TYR A 214 -27.24 -18.26 23.65
N GLU A 215 -27.16 -17.82 24.90
CA GLU A 215 -27.39 -16.41 25.25
C GLU A 215 -26.41 -15.50 24.48
N GLY A 216 -26.96 -14.47 23.83
CA GLY A 216 -26.17 -13.50 23.04
C GLY A 216 -25.69 -14.02 21.68
N VAL A 217 -26.15 -15.18 21.21
CA VAL A 217 -25.79 -15.72 19.89
C VAL A 217 -27.01 -15.77 18.99
N GLU A 218 -26.96 -15.07 17.87
CA GLU A 218 -27.99 -15.08 16.83
C GLU A 218 -27.45 -15.68 15.53
N PHE A 219 -28.22 -16.56 14.90
CA PHE A 219 -27.91 -17.08 13.57
C PHE A 219 -28.64 -16.27 12.50
N ILE A 220 -27.91 -15.41 11.81
CA ILE A 220 -28.43 -14.57 10.73
C ILE A 220 -28.07 -15.22 9.38
N GLN A 221 -29.08 -15.46 8.55
CA GLN A 221 -28.92 -15.98 7.19
C GLN A 221 -29.47 -14.99 6.17
N GLU A 222 -28.57 -14.38 5.42
CA GLU A 222 -28.90 -13.40 4.39
C GLU A 222 -28.47 -13.91 3.02
N ARG A 223 -29.27 -13.61 1.99
CA ARG A 223 -28.85 -13.81 0.60
C ARG A 223 -27.96 -12.63 0.22
N GLN A 224 -26.69 -12.92 -0.02
CA GLN A 224 -25.75 -11.93 -0.53
C GLN A 224 -25.68 -12.01 -2.06
N TRP A 225 -25.79 -10.85 -2.70
CA TRP A 225 -25.56 -10.69 -4.13
C TRP A 225 -24.21 -9.98 -4.31
N ARG A 226 -23.45 -10.38 -5.32
CA ARG A 226 -22.15 -9.79 -5.64
C ARG A 226 -22.23 -9.17 -7.03
N VAL A 227 -21.67 -7.98 -7.17
CA VAL A 227 -21.38 -7.36 -8.46
C VAL A 227 -20.02 -7.91 -8.92
N GLU A 228 -19.98 -8.52 -10.11
CA GLU A 228 -18.76 -9.06 -10.73
C GLU A 228 -18.16 -8.09 -11.76
#